data_AF-A0A7K1G424-F1
#
_entry.id   AF-A0A7K1G424-F1
#
_cell.length_a   1.000
_cell.length_b   1.000
_cell.length_c   1.000
_cell.angle_alpha   90.00
_cell.angle_beta   90.00
_cell.angle_gamma   90.00
#
_symmetry.space_group_name_H-M   'P 1'
#
loop_
_entity.id
_entity.type
_entity.pdbx_description
1 polymer ?
#
loop_
_entity_poly.entity_id
_entity_poly.type
_entity_poly.pdbx_seq_one_letter_code
_entity_poly.pdbx_strand_id
1 'polypeptide(L)'
;MGVIMEINYSEEDKYYLAKKKVENIKGFYANLTSFIGVNIILIIINLWTSPEYLWFFWPLLWWGVGVLFHGLKVFEVFPVLGKGWEERKIKEFMEKEKENKNKWQ
;
A
#
# COMPACT_ATOMS: atom_id res chain seq x y z
N MET A 1 27.78 22.87 12.57
CA MET A 1 27.64 22.11 11.31
C MET A 1 26.70 20.96 11.56
N GLY A 2 25.48 21.01 11.04
CA GLY A 2 24.59 19.86 11.09
C GLY A 2 25.17 18.78 10.18
N VAL A 3 25.62 17.66 10.76
CA VAL A 3 26.00 16.48 9.99
C VAL A 3 24.71 15.99 9.33
N ILE A 4 24.56 16.26 8.03
CA ILE A 4 23.54 15.62 7.21
C ILE A 4 23.98 14.16 7.13
N MET A 5 23.41 13.33 7.99
CA MET A 5 23.67 11.90 8.02
C MET A 5 22.96 11.30 6.80
N GLU A 6 23.70 11.13 5.70
CA GLU A 6 23.22 10.37 4.56
C GLU A 6 22.98 8.93 5.01
N ILE A 7 21.72 8.49 4.95
CA ILE A 7 21.36 7.11 5.23
C ILE A 7 21.88 6.27 4.05
N ASN A 8 23.08 5.74 4.19
CA ASN A 8 23.67 4.88 3.16
C ASN A 8 23.12 3.46 3.31
N TYR A 9 21.98 3.20 2.66
CA TYR A 9 21.44 1.84 2.55
C TYR A 9 22.44 0.92 1.85
N SER A 10 22.63 -0.28 2.38
CA SER A 10 23.44 -1.28 1.70
C SER A 10 22.79 -1.65 0.35
N GLU A 11 23.58 -2.13 -0.60
CA GLU A 11 23.05 -2.59 -1.89
C GLU A 11 22.02 -3.73 -1.70
N GLU A 12 22.17 -4.55 -0.66
CA GLU A 12 21.19 -5.57 -0.27
C GLU A 12 19.86 -4.97 0.18
N ASP A 13 19.88 -3.89 0.96
CA ASP A 13 18.67 -3.20 1.42
C ASP A 13 17.89 -2.58 0.26
N LYS A 14 18.60 -1.93 -0.67
CA LYS A 14 17.99 -1.34 -1.88
C LYS A 14 17.33 -2.41 -2.74
N TYR A 15 18.02 -3.54 -2.95
CA TYR A 15 17.49 -4.67 -3.69
C TYR A 15 16.25 -5.26 -3.02
N TYR A 16 16.28 -5.46 -1.69
CA TYR A 16 15.15 -5.96 -0.93
C TYR A 16 13.92 -5.04 -1.05
N LEU A 17 14.11 -3.72 -0.91
CA LEU A 17 13.03 -2.74 -1.07
C LEU A 17 12.44 -2.75 -2.48
N ALA A 18 13.29 -2.82 -3.51
CA ALA A 18 12.84 -2.91 -4.90
C ALA A 18 12.04 -4.19 -5.15
N LYS A 19 12.53 -5.34 -4.66
CA LYS A 19 11.84 -6.63 -4.77
C LYS A 19 10.47 -6.60 -4.10
N LYS A 20 10.38 -6.10 -2.87
CA LYS A 20 9.13 -5.96 -2.12
C LYS A 20 8.12 -5.07 -2.85
N LYS A 21 8.59 -3.98 -3.48
CA LYS A 21 7.74 -3.11 -4.30
C LYS A 21 7.17 -3.85 -5.51
N VAL A 22 7.99 -4.65 -6.20
CA VAL A 22 7.53 -5.49 -7.32
C VAL A 22 6.50 -6.53 -6.87
N GLU A 23 6.74 -7.20 -5.74
CA GLU A 23 5.80 -8.18 -5.17
C GLU A 23 4.44 -7.54 -4.83
N ASN A 24 4.46 -6.35 -4.22
CA ASN A 24 3.24 -5.58 -3.92
C ASN A 24 2.47 -5.20 -5.19
N ILE A 25 3.16 -4.76 -6.24
CA ILE A 25 2.55 -4.44 -7.53
C ILE A 25 1.91 -5.68 -8.16
N LYS A 26 2.62 -6.82 -8.17
CA LYS A 26 2.08 -8.08 -8.67
C LYS A 26 0.85 -8.53 -7.87
N GLY A 27 0.89 -8.43 -6.55
CA GLY A 27 -0.24 -8.76 -5.66
C GLY A 27 -1.46 -7.87 -5.94
N PHE A 28 -1.24 -6.57 -6.19
CA PHE A 28 -2.32 -5.66 -6.59
C PHE A 28 -2.96 -6.08 -7.91
N TYR A 29 -2.18 -6.36 -8.95
CA TYR A 29 -2.72 -6.79 -10.25
C TYR A 29 -3.47 -8.12 -10.17
N ALA A 30 -3.01 -9.07 -9.35
CA ALA A 30 -3.74 -10.32 -9.11
C ALA A 30 -5.11 -10.05 -8.47
N ASN A 31 -5.16 -9.20 -7.44
CA ASN A 31 -6.42 -8.82 -6.79
C ASN A 31 -7.35 -8.06 -7.76
N LEU A 32 -6.82 -7.12 -8.53
CA LEU A 32 -7.58 -6.34 -9.51
C LEU A 32 -8.15 -7.24 -10.62
N THR A 33 -7.37 -8.19 -11.12
CA THR A 33 -7.83 -9.13 -12.16
C THR A 33 -8.95 -10.02 -11.63
N SER A 34 -8.82 -10.53 -10.39
CA SER A 34 -9.87 -11.29 -9.72
C SER A 34 -11.13 -10.45 -9.52
N PHE A 35 -10.98 -9.20 -9.07
CA PHE A 35 -12.09 -8.26 -8.90
C PHE A 35 -12.86 -8.05 -10.21
N ILE A 36 -12.16 -7.77 -11.32
CA ILE A 36 -12.81 -7.57 -12.62
C ILE A 36 -13.51 -8.85 -13.09
N GLY A 37 -12.82 -10.00 -13.05
CA GLY A 37 -13.37 -11.27 -13.52
C GLY A 37 -14.61 -11.70 -12.75
N VAL A 38 -14.57 -11.64 -11.42
CA VAL A 38 -15.71 -12.01 -10.57
C VAL A 38 -16.87 -11.03 -10.76
N ASN A 39 -16.62 -9.72 -10.81
CA ASN A 39 -17.72 -8.75 -10.99
C ASN A 39 -18.39 -8.87 -12.36
N ILE A 40 -17.64 -9.18 -13.44
CA ILE A 40 -18.25 -9.48 -14.75
C ILE A 40 -19.22 -10.66 -14.63
N ILE A 41 -18.82 -11.74 -13.95
CA ILE A 41 -19.67 -12.91 -13.72
C ILE A 41 -20.92 -12.53 -12.90
N LEU A 42 -20.75 -11.76 -11.82
CA LEU A 42 -21.88 -11.33 -10.97
C LEU A 42 -22.86 -10.44 -11.74
N ILE A 43 -22.37 -9.53 -12.59
CA ILE A 43 -23.20 -8.70 -13.46
C ILE A 43 -24.04 -9.58 -14.38
N ILE A 44 -23.41 -10.56 -15.05
CA ILE A 44 -24.12 -11.49 -15.94
C ILE A 44 -25.19 -12.27 -15.18
N ILE A 45 -24.85 -12.85 -14.02
CA ILE A 45 -25.79 -13.61 -13.19
C ILE A 45 -26.96 -12.73 -12.75
N ASN A 46 -26.70 -11.50 -12.33
CA ASN A 46 -27.74 -10.62 -11.83
C ASN A 46 -28.69 -10.20 -12.94
N LEU A 47 -28.17 -9.81 -14.12
CA LEU A 47 -29.02 -9.42 -15.25
C LEU A 47 -29.85 -10.58 -15.77
N TRP A 48 -29.38 -11.82 -15.63
CA TRP A 48 -30.14 -13.00 -16.03
C TRP A 48 -31.19 -13.39 -14.97
N THR A 49 -30.84 -13.39 -13.69
CA THR A 49 -31.72 -13.93 -12.64
C THR A 49 -32.70 -12.89 -12.08
N SER A 50 -32.31 -11.62 -12.03
CA SER A 50 -33.08 -10.55 -11.38
C SER A 50 -32.77 -9.18 -11.99
N PRO A 51 -33.10 -8.94 -13.28
CA PRO A 51 -32.80 -7.67 -13.94
C PRO A 51 -33.50 -6.46 -13.29
N GLU A 52 -34.64 -6.67 -12.62
CA GLU A 52 -35.39 -5.66 -11.87
C GLU A 52 -34.64 -5.17 -10.61
N TYR A 53 -33.70 -5.97 -10.08
CA TYR A 53 -32.95 -5.64 -8.86
C TYR A 53 -31.45 -5.89 -9.03
N LEU A 54 -30.70 -4.81 -9.23
CA LEU A 54 -29.27 -4.83 -9.52
C LEU A 54 -28.40 -5.04 -8.25
N TRP A 55 -28.53 -6.19 -7.60
CA TRP A 55 -27.75 -6.53 -6.40
C TRP A 55 -26.23 -6.60 -6.62
N PHE A 56 -25.74 -6.77 -7.86
CA PHE A 56 -24.29 -6.81 -8.15
C PHE A 56 -23.56 -5.53 -7.71
N PHE A 57 -24.27 -4.41 -7.57
CA PHE A 57 -23.70 -3.15 -7.08
C PHE A 57 -23.11 -3.27 -5.68
N TRP A 58 -23.69 -4.08 -4.79
CA TRP A 58 -23.22 -4.18 -3.42
C TRP A 58 -21.84 -4.84 -3.31
N PRO A 59 -21.60 -6.04 -3.91
CA PRO A 59 -20.25 -6.60 -4.00
C PRO A 59 -19.26 -5.67 -4.72
N LEU A 60 -19.69 -5.05 -5.83
CA LEU A 60 -18.84 -4.16 -6.63
C LEU A 60 -18.34 -2.98 -5.80
N LEU A 61 -19.23 -2.31 -5.06
CA LEU A 61 -18.89 -1.15 -4.24
C LEU A 61 -17.99 -1.54 -3.07
N TRP A 62 -18.40 -2.51 -2.24
CA TRP A 62 -17.65 -2.84 -1.03
C TRP A 62 -16.28 -3.44 -1.34
N TRP A 63 -16.20 -4.31 -2.34
CA TRP A 63 -14.91 -4.87 -2.74
C TRP A 63 -14.07 -3.86 -3.54
N GLY A 64 -14.71 -3.03 -4.36
CA GLY A 64 -14.06 -1.96 -5.12
C GLY A 64 -13.34 -0.95 -4.23
N VAL A 65 -13.93 -0.60 -3.08
CA VAL A 65 -13.27 0.22 -2.05
C VAL A 65 -11.98 -0.45 -1.55
N GLY A 66 -12.01 -1.76 -1.28
CA GLY A 66 -10.82 -2.51 -0.87
C GLY A 66 -9.71 -2.53 -1.93
N VAL A 67 -10.08 -2.75 -3.20
CA VAL A 67 -9.14 -2.69 -4.33
C VAL A 67 -8.55 -1.29 -4.47
N LEU A 68 -9.37 -0.24 -4.34
CA LEU A 68 -8.93 1.16 -4.41
C LEU A 68 -7.91 1.46 -3.32
N PHE A 69 -8.20 1.12 -2.05
CA PHE A 69 -7.25 1.32 -0.96
C PHE A 69 -5.95 0.54 -1.13
N HIS A 70 -6.03 -0.70 -1.63
CA HIS A 70 -4.83 -1.48 -1.94
C HIS A 70 -3.98 -0.79 -3.02
N GLY A 71 -4.61 -0.28 -4.09
CA GLY A 71 -3.92 0.47 -5.14
C GLY A 71 -3.26 1.74 -4.63
N LEU A 72 -3.99 2.54 -3.84
CA LEU A 72 -3.46 3.77 -3.22
C LEU A 72 -2.23 3.49 -2.35
N LYS A 73 -2.21 2.36 -1.63
CA LYS A 73 -1.07 1.90 -0.84
C LYS A 73 0.11 1.47 -1.72
N VAL A 74 -0.13 0.66 -2.75
CA VAL A 74 0.92 0.07 -3.62
C VAL A 74 1.60 1.12 -4.49
N PHE A 75 0.84 2.11 -4.97
CA PHE A 75 1.35 3.20 -5.80
C PHE A 75 1.75 4.44 -5.00
N GLU A 76 1.73 4.36 -3.66
CA GLU A 76 2.16 5.45 -2.76
C GLU A 76 1.43 6.79 -3.06
N VAL A 77 0.17 6.73 -3.49
CA VAL A 77 -0.61 7.89 -3.98
C VAL A 77 -0.95 8.87 -2.87
N PHE A 78 -0.98 8.43 -1.60
CA PHE A 78 -1.18 9.32 -0.46
C PHE A 78 0.16 9.90 0.05
N PRO A 79 0.42 11.21 -0.13
CA PRO A 79 1.68 11.84 0.32
C PRO A 79 1.81 11.90 1.86
N VAL A 80 0.71 11.75 2.61
CA VAL A 80 0.71 11.85 4.08
C VAL A 80 1.27 10.58 4.75
N LEU A 81 1.20 9.42 4.10
CA LEU A 81 1.68 8.12 4.59
C LEU A 81 2.77 7.51 3.67
N GLY A 82 3.31 8.29 2.73
CA GLY A 82 4.37 7.84 1.84
C GLY A 82 5.75 7.84 2.51
N LYS A 83 6.78 7.48 1.75
CA LYS A 83 8.19 7.40 2.20
C LYS A 83 8.64 8.60 3.03
N GLY A 84 8.20 9.82 2.69
CA GLY A 84 8.55 11.02 3.46
C GLY A 84 8.02 11.03 4.90
N TRP A 85 6.86 10.42 5.18
CA TRP A 85 6.40 10.23 6.56
C TRP A 85 7.20 9.14 7.28
N GLU A 86 7.49 8.05 6.58
CA GLU A 86 8.28 6.93 7.10
C GLU A 86 9.70 7.38 7.49
N GLU A 87 10.38 8.10 6.60
CA GLU A 87 11.71 8.69 6.84
C GLU A 87 11.70 9.67 8.01
N ARG A 88 10.68 10.53 8.13
CA ARG A 88 10.53 11.42 9.28
C ARG A 88 10.39 10.65 10.59
N LYS A 89 9.59 9.59 10.61
CA LYS A 89 9.37 8.79 11.82
C LYS A 89 10.58 7.96 12.22
N ILE A 90 11.27 7.37 11.24
CA ILE A 90 12.54 6.68 11.47
C ILE A 90 13.55 7.66 12.09
N LYS A 91 13.67 8.86 11.52
CA LYS A 91 14.55 9.90 12.06
C LYS A 91 14.19 10.28 13.50
N GLU A 92 12.90 10.49 13.79
CA GLU A 92 12.41 10.82 15.14
C GLU A 92 12.74 9.72 16.17
N PHE A 93 12.59 8.44 15.81
CA PHE A 93 12.94 7.33 16.71
C PHE A 93 14.44 7.23 16.97
N MET A 94 15.27 7.40 15.94
CA MET A 94 16.73 7.37 16.08
C MET A 94 17.27 8.54 16.91
N GLU A 95 16.67 9.73 16.78
CA GLU A 95 17.00 10.89 17.61
C GLU A 95 16.63 10.64 19.08
N LYS A 96 15.44 10.07 19.34
CA LYS A 96 15.02 9.67 20.69
C LYS A 96 15.95 8.63 21.32
N GLU A 97 16.42 7.63 20.56
CA GLU A 97 17.38 6.64 21.07
C GLU A 97 18.74 7.27 21.42
N LYS A 98 19.23 8.22 20.61
CA LYS A 98 20.47 8.94 20.89
C LYS A 98 20.37 9.82 22.13
N GLU A 99 19.28 10.57 22.29
CA GLU A 99 19.02 11.35 23.51
C GLU A 99 18.97 10.45 24.74
N ASN A 100 18.32 9.29 24.65
CA ASN A 100 18.27 8.35 25.75
C ASN A 100 19.66 7.83 26.11
N LYS A 101 20.47 7.38 25.13
CA LYS A 101 21.85 6.92 25.39
C LYS A 101 22.72 7.99 26.08
N ASN A 102 22.63 9.25 25.64
CA ASN A 102 23.40 10.35 26.25
C ASN A 102 22.93 10.71 27.67
N LYS A 103 21.71 10.32 28.07
CA LYS A 103 21.17 10.59 29.41
C LYS A 103 21.61 9.56 30.46
N TRP A 104 22.10 8.40 30.01
CA TRP A 104 22.60 7.30 30.85
C TRP A 104 24.13 7.15 30.79
N GLN A 105 24.82 8.07 30.12
CA GLN A 105 26.28 8.26 30.16
C GLN A 105 26.61 9.48 31.02
#